data_AF-A0A9Q9P7G5-F1
#
_entry.id   AF-A0A9Q9P7G5-F1
#
_cell.length_a   1.000
_cell.length_b   1.000
_cell.length_c   1.000
_cell.angle_alpha   90.00
_cell.angle_beta   90.00
_cell.angle_gamma   90.00
#
_symmetry.space_group_name_H-M   'P 1'
#
loop_
_entity.id
_entity.type
_entity.pdbx_description
1 polymer ?
#
loop_
_entity_poly.entity_id
_entity_poly.type
_entity_poly.pdbx_seq_one_letter_code
_entity_poly.pdbx_strand_id
1 'polypeptide(L)'
;MALITDAMGAAGAADGSYRLGSLDVTVTDGVAHVAGTETIAGSTLTQDVALRNAVSLAGRTLPEAVAALTSVPAGTLGLGDRLGRLAPGFAADLVALSPSLEVQRVWGGGRELR
;
A
#
# COMPACT_ATOMS: atom_id res chain seq x y z
N MET A 1 14.72 -2.11 1.81
CA MET A 1 13.69 -1.14 2.25
C MET A 1 12.35 -1.69 1.81
N ALA A 2 11.40 -1.86 2.74
CA ALA A 2 10.02 -2.26 2.43
C ALA A 2 9.11 -1.03 2.57
N LEU A 3 8.14 -0.88 1.67
CA LEU A 3 7.11 0.16 1.77
C LEU A 3 5.88 -0.43 2.48
N ILE A 4 5.44 0.25 3.54
CA ILE A 4 4.24 -0.09 4.30
C ILE A 4 3.31 1.11 4.30
N THR A 5 2.00 0.84 4.34
CA THR A 5 1.02 1.93 4.44
C THR A 5 0.85 2.38 5.88
N ASP A 6 0.89 1.46 6.85
CA ASP A 6 0.37 1.71 8.20
C ASP A 6 -1.09 2.23 8.15
N ALA A 7 -1.86 1.71 7.17
CA ALA A 7 -3.20 2.18 6.89
C ALA A 7 -4.19 1.82 8.01
N MET A 8 -5.05 2.77 8.36
CA MET A 8 -6.23 2.52 9.20
C MET A 8 -7.54 2.56 8.38
N GLY A 9 -8.69 2.42 9.04
CA GLY A 9 -10.01 2.24 8.39
C GLY A 9 -10.45 3.34 7.41
N ALA A 10 -9.81 4.52 7.42
CA ALA A 10 -10.07 5.58 6.45
C ALA A 10 -9.16 5.56 5.20
N ALA A 11 -8.27 4.57 5.03
CA ALA A 11 -7.48 4.47 3.81
C ALA A 11 -8.38 4.22 2.60
N GLY A 12 -8.35 5.14 1.64
CA GLY A 12 -9.27 5.15 0.49
C GLY A 12 -10.68 5.64 0.80
N ALA A 13 -10.93 6.20 2.00
CA ALA A 13 -12.19 6.83 2.39
C ALA A 13 -12.10 8.36 2.40
N ALA A 14 -13.23 9.03 2.57
CA ALA A 14 -13.29 10.49 2.69
C ALA A 14 -12.81 10.98 4.07
N ASP A 15 -12.46 12.25 4.17
CA ASP A 15 -12.19 12.91 5.45
C ASP A 15 -13.37 12.80 6.42
N GLY A 16 -13.09 12.77 7.73
CA GLY A 16 -14.11 12.60 8.75
C GLY A 16 -13.61 11.96 10.04
N SER A 17 -14.55 11.47 10.84
CA SER A 17 -14.28 10.85 12.14
C SER A 17 -14.26 9.32 12.04
N TYR A 18 -13.22 8.72 12.61
CA TYR A 18 -12.92 7.29 12.56
C TYR A 18 -12.48 6.77 13.93
N ARG A 19 -12.40 5.45 14.07
CA ARG A 19 -11.78 4.79 15.23
C ARG A 19 -10.61 3.91 14.81
N LEU A 20 -9.50 4.05 15.53
CA LEU A 20 -8.35 3.15 15.46
C LEU A 20 -8.21 2.42 16.80
N GLY A 21 -8.74 1.21 16.88
CA GLY A 21 -8.88 0.50 18.16
C GLY A 21 -9.79 1.27 19.12
N SER A 22 -9.24 1.71 20.25
CA SER A 22 -9.94 2.54 21.23
C SER A 22 -9.73 4.05 21.04
N LEU A 23 -8.92 4.48 20.06
CA LEU A 23 -8.65 5.88 19.80
C LEU A 23 -9.68 6.46 18.83
N ASP A 24 -10.22 7.62 19.16
CA ASP A 24 -10.97 8.45 18.22
C ASP A 24 -9.99 9.24 17.34
N VAL A 25 -10.25 9.25 16.04
CA VAL A 25 -9.36 9.82 15.02
C VAL A 25 -10.16 10.76 14.13
N THR A 26 -9.59 11.93 13.83
CA THR A 26 -10.10 12.87 12.83
C THR A 26 -9.15 12.87 11.64
N VAL A 27 -9.70 12.64 10.45
CA VAL A 27 -8.98 12.74 9.18
C VAL A 27 -9.35 14.07 8.53
N THR A 28 -8.35 14.89 8.26
CA THR A 28 -8.48 16.17 7.55
C THR A 28 -7.38 16.25 6.49
N ASP A 29 -7.77 16.57 5.26
CA ASP A 29 -6.91 16.59 4.08
C ASP A 29 -6.11 15.29 3.92
N GLY A 30 -6.76 14.15 4.22
CA GLY A 30 -6.14 12.82 4.19
C GLY A 30 -5.15 12.53 5.32
N VAL A 31 -4.94 13.42 6.30
CA VAL A 31 -4.03 13.18 7.43
C VAL A 31 -4.83 12.78 8.68
N ALA A 32 -4.52 11.61 9.24
CA ALA A 32 -5.20 11.03 10.40
C ALA A 32 -4.54 11.48 11.72
N HIS A 33 -5.27 12.22 12.55
CA HIS A 33 -4.84 12.64 13.88
C HIS A 33 -5.75 12.10 14.98
N VAL A 34 -5.21 11.78 16.17
CA VAL A 34 -6.02 11.52 17.36
C VAL A 34 -6.88 12.75 17.65
N ALA A 35 -8.18 12.54 17.80
CA ALA A 35 -9.17 13.60 17.91
C ALA A 35 -8.79 14.60 19.01
N GLY A 36 -8.79 15.90 18.65
CA GLY A 36 -8.42 16.99 19.56
C GLY A 36 -6.92 17.18 19.77
N THR A 37 -6.06 16.53 18.98
CA THR A 37 -4.60 16.66 19.07
C THR A 37 -3.95 16.76 17.68
N GLU A 38 -2.64 17.03 17.65
CA GLU A 38 -1.79 16.94 16.43
C GLU A 38 -1.04 15.60 16.33
N THR A 39 -1.42 14.60 17.14
CA THR A 39 -0.74 13.30 17.15
C THR A 39 -1.26 12.45 15.99
N ILE A 40 -0.37 12.02 15.09
CA ILE A 40 -0.75 11.13 13.97
C ILE A 40 -1.15 9.74 14.48
N ALA A 41 -2.21 9.17 13.90
CA ALA A 41 -2.74 7.85 14.25
C ALA A 41 -2.94 6.99 13.00
N GLY A 42 -1.90 6.24 12.63
CA GLY A 42 -1.86 5.48 11.38
C GLY A 42 -1.82 6.39 10.15
N SER A 43 -2.18 5.85 8.99
CA SER A 43 -2.24 6.60 7.74
C SER A 43 -3.48 6.29 6.92
N THR A 44 -3.75 7.13 5.92
CA THR A 44 -4.75 6.91 4.88
C THR A 44 -4.13 6.36 3.58
N LEU A 45 -2.83 6.04 3.59
CA LEU A 45 -2.06 5.69 2.40
C LEU A 45 -2.51 4.35 1.81
N THR A 46 -2.67 4.29 0.49
CA THR A 46 -2.86 3.04 -0.25
C THR A 46 -1.55 2.63 -0.95
N GLN A 47 -1.39 1.33 -1.25
CA GLN A 47 -0.15 0.79 -1.84
C GLN A 47 0.14 1.37 -3.23
N ASP A 48 -0.89 1.67 -4.03
CA ASP A 48 -0.72 2.28 -5.36
C ASP A 48 -0.29 3.75 -5.25
N VAL A 49 -0.79 4.50 -4.26
CA VAL A 49 -0.30 5.85 -3.95
C VAL A 49 1.14 5.78 -3.41
N ALA A 50 1.47 4.81 -2.57
CA ALA A 50 2.84 4.60 -2.08
C ALA A 50 3.82 4.35 -3.24
N LEU A 51 3.44 3.53 -4.23
CA LEU A 51 4.21 3.31 -5.46
C LEU A 51 4.42 4.62 -6.22
N ARG A 52 3.34 5.37 -6.47
CA ARG A 52 3.41 6.66 -7.19
C ARG A 52 4.33 7.64 -6.46
N ASN A 53 4.18 7.80 -5.15
CA ASN A 53 5.01 8.68 -4.33
C ASN A 53 6.48 8.25 -4.32
N ALA A 54 6.77 6.95 -4.26
CA ALA A 54 8.14 6.45 -4.30
C ALA A 54 8.85 6.82 -5.61
N VAL A 55 8.14 6.76 -6.73
CA VAL A 55 8.68 7.12 -8.04
C VAL A 55 8.76 8.63 -8.23
N SER A 56 7.66 9.35 -7.99
CA SER A 56 7.54 10.77 -8.33
C SER A 56 8.15 11.73 -7.30
N LEU A 57 8.04 11.41 -6.01
CA LEU A 57 8.50 12.28 -4.92
C LEU A 57 9.86 11.85 -4.36
N ALA A 58 10.07 10.54 -4.21
CA ALA A 58 11.31 9.99 -3.65
C ALA A 58 12.36 9.62 -4.70
N GLY A 59 12.06 9.81 -6.00
CA GLY A 59 13.01 9.62 -7.11
C GLY A 59 13.48 8.18 -7.30
N ARG A 60 12.73 7.18 -6.83
CA ARG A 60 13.09 5.76 -7.01
C ARG A 60 12.76 5.30 -8.41
N THR A 61 13.58 4.39 -8.93
CA THR A 61 13.22 3.72 -10.18
C THR A 61 12.00 2.84 -9.97
N LEU A 62 11.20 2.65 -11.02
CA LEU A 62 10.01 1.80 -10.94
C LEU A 62 10.34 0.37 -10.45
N PRO A 63 11.40 -0.32 -10.93
CA PRO A 63 11.77 -1.64 -10.41
C PRO A 63 12.11 -1.65 -8.91
N GLU A 64 12.83 -0.63 -8.41
CA GLU A 64 13.15 -0.53 -6.97
C GLU A 64 11.88 -0.33 -6.13
N ALA A 65 10.98 0.54 -6.58
CA ALA A 65 9.73 0.80 -5.88
C ALA A 65 8.82 -0.44 -5.88
N VAL A 66 8.70 -1.14 -7.02
CA VAL A 66 7.96 -2.40 -7.12
C VAL A 66 8.58 -3.46 -6.21
N ALA A 67 9.90 -3.60 -6.19
CA ALA A 67 10.57 -4.56 -5.30
C ALA A 67 10.30 -4.25 -3.82
N ALA A 68 10.31 -2.97 -3.43
CA ALA A 68 10.01 -2.54 -2.07
C ALA A 68 8.58 -2.85 -1.60
N LEU A 69 7.64 -3.01 -2.53
CA LEU A 69 6.23 -3.37 -2.26
C LEU A 69 5.98 -4.88 -2.33
N THR A 70 6.87 -5.65 -2.97
CA THR A 70 6.62 -7.06 -3.34
C THR A 70 7.71 -8.00 -2.82
N SER A 71 8.81 -8.15 -3.56
CA SER A 71 9.88 -9.11 -3.25
C SER A 71 10.59 -8.85 -1.92
N VAL A 72 10.77 -7.57 -1.54
CA VAL A 72 11.43 -7.21 -0.28
C VAL A 72 10.60 -7.62 0.95
N PRO A 73 9.32 -7.23 1.09
CA PRO A 73 8.51 -7.70 2.22
C PRO A 73 8.32 -9.22 2.20
N ALA A 74 8.13 -9.85 1.02
CA ALA A 74 8.04 -11.31 0.92
C ALA A 74 9.31 -12.00 1.46
N GLY A 75 10.50 -11.53 1.07
CA GLY A 75 11.77 -12.05 1.59
C GLY A 75 11.93 -11.82 3.09
N THR A 76 11.54 -10.63 3.59
CA THR A 76 11.61 -10.27 5.02
C THR A 76 10.76 -11.21 5.89
N LEU A 77 9.61 -11.66 5.37
CA LEU A 77 8.71 -12.59 6.05
C LEU A 77 9.07 -14.07 5.83
N GLY A 78 10.14 -14.39 5.09
CA GLY A 78 10.49 -15.77 4.74
C GLY A 78 9.54 -16.43 3.72
N LEU A 79 8.86 -15.62 2.91
CA LEU A 79 7.88 -16.03 1.88
C LEU A 79 8.40 -15.83 0.45
N GLY A 80 9.67 -15.44 0.29
CA GLY A 80 10.28 -15.10 -1.00
C GLY A 80 10.47 -16.28 -1.96
N ASP A 81 10.16 -17.51 -1.52
CA ASP A 81 10.12 -18.73 -2.32
C ASP A 81 8.79 -18.92 -3.07
N ARG A 82 7.73 -18.22 -2.65
CA ARG A 82 6.38 -18.37 -3.23
C ARG A 82 5.63 -17.06 -3.50
N LEU A 83 6.04 -15.93 -2.92
CA LEU A 83 5.42 -14.61 -3.10
C LEU A 83 6.40 -13.54 -3.59
N GLY A 84 5.85 -12.43 -4.10
CA GLY A 84 6.59 -11.20 -4.36
C GLY A 84 7.40 -11.19 -5.67
N ARG A 85 7.24 -12.19 -6.54
CA ARG A 85 7.85 -12.24 -7.87
C ARG A 85 6.85 -12.72 -8.92
N LEU A 86 6.98 -12.18 -10.13
CA LEU A 86 6.30 -12.69 -11.32
C LEU A 86 7.20 -13.71 -12.01
N ALA A 87 7.10 -14.98 -11.60
CA ALA A 87 7.87 -16.07 -12.16
C ALA A 87 7.11 -17.42 -12.03
N PRO A 88 7.38 -18.43 -12.87
CA PRO A 88 6.83 -19.76 -12.69
C PRO A 88 7.14 -20.31 -11.29
N GLY A 89 6.14 -20.95 -10.67
CA GLY A 89 6.23 -21.50 -9.31
C GLY A 89 5.84 -20.53 -8.18
N PHE A 90 5.64 -19.24 -8.48
CA PHE A 90 5.14 -18.25 -7.53
C PHE A 90 3.61 -18.13 -7.60
N ALA A 91 3.01 -17.58 -6.54
CA ALA A 91 1.58 -17.28 -6.53
C ALA A 91 1.21 -16.31 -7.67
N ALA A 92 0.07 -16.57 -8.31
CA ALA A 92 -0.49 -15.73 -9.36
C ALA A 92 -1.24 -14.51 -8.77
N ASP A 93 -0.52 -13.75 -7.94
CA ASP A 93 -0.97 -12.50 -7.32
C ASP A 93 -0.38 -11.34 -8.13
N LEU A 94 -1.24 -10.62 -8.87
CA LEU A 94 -0.81 -9.68 -9.90
C LEU A 94 -1.62 -8.39 -9.83
N VAL A 95 -0.98 -7.28 -10.19
CA VAL A 95 -1.64 -5.99 -10.37
C VAL A 95 -1.22 -5.45 -11.73
N ALA A 96 -2.20 -5.19 -12.61
CA ALA A 96 -1.96 -4.47 -13.85
C ALA A 96 -2.14 -2.97 -13.60
N LEU A 97 -1.12 -2.20 -13.99
CA LEU A 97 -1.10 -0.75 -13.84
C LEU A 97 -1.21 -0.06 -15.20
N SER A 98 -1.82 1.11 -15.23
CA SER A 98 -1.73 2.04 -16.36
C SER A 98 -0.30 2.62 -16.46
N PRO A 99 0.05 3.34 -17.55
CA PRO A 99 1.28 4.12 -17.62
C PRO A 99 1.41 5.20 -16.53
N SER A 100 0.29 5.69 -15.98
CA SER A 100 0.25 6.61 -14.83
C SER A 100 0.36 5.89 -13.47
N LEU A 101 0.60 4.58 -13.47
CA LEU A 101 0.68 3.73 -12.27
C LEU A 101 -0.63 3.68 -11.47
N GLU A 102 -1.77 3.75 -12.16
CA GLU A 102 -3.09 3.53 -11.58
C GLU A 102 -3.51 2.06 -11.74
N VAL A 103 -4.17 1.51 -10.73
CA VAL A 103 -4.63 0.11 -10.75
C VAL A 103 -5.75 -0.09 -11.75
N GLN A 104 -5.52 -0.94 -12.74
CA GLN A 104 -6.48 -1.30 -13.78
C GLN A 104 -7.16 -2.64 -13.49
N ARG A 105 -6.38 -3.65 -13.10
CA ARG A 105 -6.87 -5.00 -12.76
C ARG A 105 -6.06 -5.61 -11.65
N VAL A 106 -6.68 -6.51 -10.88
CA VAL A 106 -6.05 -7.22 -9.76
C VAL A 106 -6.40 -8.69 -9.84
N TRP A 107 -5.39 -9.55 -9.66
CA TRP A 107 -5.56 -10.99 -9.53
C TRP A 107 -5.01 -11.47 -8.19
N GLY A 108 -5.70 -12.41 -7.56
CA GLY A 108 -5.24 -13.13 -6.37
C GLY A 108 -5.44 -14.63 -6.58
N GLY A 109 -4.38 -15.41 -6.41
CA GLY A 109 -4.38 -16.86 -6.67
C GLY A 109 -4.80 -17.20 -8.11
N GLY A 110 -4.53 -16.33 -9.08
CA GLY A 110 -4.90 -16.50 -10.48
C GLY A 110 -6.35 -16.12 -10.82
N ARG A 111 -7.17 -15.70 -9.85
CA ARG A 111 -8.53 -15.21 -10.07
C ARG A 111 -8.56 -13.69 -10.08
N GLU A 112 -9.25 -13.12 -11.06
CA GLU A 112 -9.48 -11.67 -11.12
C GLU A 112 -10.40 -11.25 -9.96
N LEU A 113 -9.96 -10.25 -9.20
CA LEU A 113 -10.64 -9.67 -8.04
C LEU A 113 -11.25 -8.30 -8.38
N ARG A 114 -10.65 -7.62 -9.35
CA ARG A 114 -11.03 -6.32 -9.88
C ARG A 114 -10.60 -6.22 -11.34
#